data_AF-A0A6P0F041-F1
#
_entry.id   AF-A0A6P0F041-F1
#
_cell.length_a   1.000
_cell.length_b   1.000
_cell.length_c   1.000
_cell.angle_alpha   90.00
_cell.angle_beta   90.00
_cell.angle_gamma   90.00
#
_symmetry.space_group_name_H-M   'P 1'
#
loop_
_entity.id
_entity.type
_entity.pdbx_description
1 polymer ?
#
loop_
_entity_poly.entity_id
_entity_poly.type
_entity_poly.pdbx_seq_one_letter_code
_entity_poly.pdbx_strand_id
1 'polypeptide(L)'
;KIELGSRAVLLASGFPPAWILGTVGLSVAKILENMEIGHNILHGQWDWMRDPKIHSTTWEWDMASPAEQWKHSHNELHHTYTNVIGKDNDLGYGIMRVDEDQPWQPFHLGQPLWSFINACFFEYGIAAYDLELGAVIAKKQTGDPEFRARGKAVLRKIGKQVLKDYVVHPLLSGPNAAATLTANFTANVVRNLWSNSVI
;
A
#
# COMPACT_ATOMS: atom_id res chain seq x y z
N LYS A 1 10.74 -2.56 -16.69
CA LYS A 1 12.02 -1.99 -17.22
C LYS A 1 12.43 -0.70 -16.49
N ILE A 2 11.49 0.21 -16.22
CA ILE A 2 11.77 1.48 -15.51
C ILE A 2 12.35 1.25 -14.11
N GLU A 3 11.76 0.35 -13.31
CA GLU A 3 12.26 0.04 -11.96
C GLU A 3 13.73 -0.38 -11.96
N LEU A 4 14.08 -1.41 -12.74
CA LEU A 4 15.46 -1.91 -12.83
C LEU A 4 16.45 -0.83 -13.27
N GLY A 5 16.09 -0.03 -14.29
CA GLY A 5 16.93 1.09 -14.75
C GLY A 5 17.13 2.14 -13.65
N SER A 6 16.06 2.48 -12.93
CA SER A 6 16.10 3.43 -11.83
C SER A 6 16.98 2.93 -10.68
N ARG A 7 16.86 1.65 -10.32
CA ARG A 7 17.70 1.01 -9.29
C ARG A 7 19.18 0.95 -9.71
N ALA A 8 19.46 0.73 -11.00
CA ALA A 8 20.83 0.80 -11.52
C ALA A 8 21.42 2.23 -11.42
N VAL A 9 20.63 3.27 -11.73
CA VAL A 9 21.03 4.67 -11.54
C VAL A 9 21.30 4.95 -10.06
N LEU A 10 20.47 4.41 -9.15
CA LEU A 10 20.62 4.61 -7.70
C LEU A 10 21.88 3.95 -7.10
N LEU A 11 22.56 3.05 -7.82
CA LEU A 11 23.88 2.57 -7.39
C LEU A 11 24.90 3.71 -7.28
N ALA A 12 24.69 4.81 -8.02
CA ALA A 12 25.50 6.03 -7.99
C ALA A 12 24.84 7.18 -7.20
N SER A 13 23.87 6.89 -6.33
CA SER A 13 23.03 7.90 -5.65
C SER A 13 23.76 8.84 -4.68
N GLY A 14 25.04 8.61 -4.37
CA GLY A 14 25.88 9.62 -3.72
C GLY A 14 26.08 10.88 -4.57
N PHE A 15 25.88 10.78 -5.87
CA PHE A 15 25.83 11.93 -6.79
C PHE A 15 24.39 12.46 -6.89
N PRO A 16 24.09 13.71 -6.48
CA PRO A 16 22.71 14.21 -6.37
C PRO A 16 21.87 14.08 -7.65
N PRO A 17 22.38 14.33 -8.87
CA PRO A 17 21.62 14.09 -10.09
C PRO A 17 21.22 12.63 -10.30
N ALA A 18 22.08 11.66 -9.93
CA ALA A 18 21.73 10.24 -9.99
C ALA A 18 20.67 9.88 -8.94
N TRP A 19 20.74 10.46 -7.74
CA TRP A 19 19.69 10.32 -6.73
C TRP A 19 18.35 10.83 -7.26
N ILE A 20 18.30 12.04 -7.83
CA ILE A 20 17.06 12.64 -8.35
C ILE A 20 16.49 11.80 -9.50
N LEU A 21 17.30 11.51 -10.52
CA LEU A 21 16.85 10.76 -11.70
C LEU A 21 16.38 9.35 -11.31
N GLY A 22 17.14 8.66 -10.47
CA GLY A 22 16.79 7.32 -9.98
C GLY A 22 15.53 7.33 -9.12
N THR A 23 15.37 8.31 -8.23
CA THR A 23 14.18 8.42 -7.36
C THR A 23 12.93 8.74 -8.16
N VAL A 24 13.01 9.67 -9.13
CA VAL A 24 11.88 9.99 -10.03
C VAL A 24 11.47 8.75 -10.82
N GLY A 25 12.43 8.08 -11.47
CA GLY A 25 12.14 6.86 -12.23
C GLY A 25 11.55 5.74 -11.36
N LEU A 26 12.07 5.56 -10.14
CA LEU A 26 11.54 4.56 -9.20
C LEU A 26 10.12 4.91 -8.73
N SER A 27 9.85 6.20 -8.46
CA SER A 27 8.53 6.68 -8.08
C SER A 27 7.51 6.41 -9.19
N VAL A 28 7.85 6.75 -10.43
CA VAL A 28 7.02 6.48 -11.61
C VAL A 28 6.76 4.98 -11.76
N ALA A 29 7.80 4.14 -11.62
CA ALA A 29 7.64 2.69 -11.70
C ALA A 29 6.68 2.15 -10.63
N LYS A 30 6.80 2.63 -9.39
CA LYS A 30 5.93 2.23 -8.28
C LYS A 30 4.48 2.70 -8.48
N ILE A 31 4.26 3.91 -8.98
CA ILE A 31 2.92 4.41 -9.31
C ILE A 31 2.26 3.54 -10.40
N LEU A 32 2.99 3.29 -11.49
CA LEU A 32 2.49 2.48 -12.61
C LEU A 32 2.17 1.05 -12.17
N GLU A 33 3.04 0.43 -11.37
CA GLU A 33 2.78 -0.90 -10.85
C GLU A 33 1.57 -0.90 -9.92
N ASN A 34 1.43 0.09 -9.04
CA ASN A 34 0.40 0.07 -8.02
C ASN A 34 -1.01 0.40 -8.54
N MET A 35 -1.22 1.61 -9.08
CA MET A 35 -2.57 2.11 -9.42
C MET A 35 -2.94 1.91 -10.89
N GLU A 36 -1.97 1.95 -11.81
CA GLU A 36 -2.27 1.86 -13.24
C GLU A 36 -2.36 0.41 -13.75
N ILE A 37 -1.55 -0.49 -13.18
CA ILE A 37 -1.46 -1.89 -13.62
C ILE A 37 -2.01 -2.82 -12.54
N GLY A 38 -1.43 -2.83 -11.34
CA GLY A 38 -1.74 -3.79 -10.29
C GLY A 38 -3.19 -3.72 -9.84
N HIS A 39 -3.67 -2.52 -9.48
CA HIS A 39 -5.07 -2.27 -9.14
C HIS A 39 -6.04 -2.82 -10.20
N ASN A 40 -5.80 -2.50 -11.48
CA ASN A 40 -6.64 -2.93 -12.59
C ASN A 40 -6.57 -4.45 -12.85
N ILE A 41 -5.39 -5.07 -12.67
CA ILE A 41 -5.25 -6.53 -12.74
C ILE A 41 -6.04 -7.17 -11.59
N LEU A 42 -5.95 -6.64 -10.38
CA LEU A 42 -6.66 -7.19 -9.22
C LEU A 42 -8.18 -7.02 -9.30
N HIS A 43 -8.66 -6.04 -10.06
CA HIS A 43 -10.07 -5.93 -10.49
C HIS A 43 -10.48 -6.93 -11.56
N GLY A 44 -9.55 -7.73 -12.10
CA GLY A 44 -9.84 -8.70 -13.16
C GLY A 44 -10.08 -8.08 -14.53
N GLN A 45 -9.68 -6.82 -14.75
CA GLN A 45 -9.90 -6.07 -16.00
C GLN A 45 -9.43 -6.83 -17.26
N TRP A 46 -8.44 -7.71 -17.09
CA TRP A 46 -7.75 -8.41 -18.17
C TRP A 46 -7.90 -9.94 -18.11
N ASP A 47 -8.67 -10.49 -17.18
CA ASP A 47 -8.80 -11.95 -16.99
C ASP A 47 -9.35 -12.66 -18.23
N TRP A 48 -10.17 -11.96 -19.03
CA TRP A 48 -10.71 -12.45 -20.31
C TRP A 48 -9.62 -12.84 -21.33
N MET A 49 -8.42 -12.24 -21.24
CA MET A 49 -7.29 -12.60 -22.11
C MET A 49 -6.66 -13.94 -21.74
N ARG A 50 -6.94 -14.48 -20.55
CA ARG A 50 -6.39 -15.75 -20.05
C ARG A 50 -4.85 -15.78 -20.08
N ASP A 51 -4.20 -14.63 -19.92
CA ASP A 51 -2.73 -14.53 -19.78
C ASP A 51 -2.34 -14.58 -18.29
N PRO A 52 -1.65 -15.65 -17.83
CA PRO A 52 -1.29 -15.80 -16.42
C PRO A 52 -0.33 -14.72 -15.91
N LYS A 53 0.31 -13.94 -16.78
CA LYS A 53 1.18 -12.82 -16.37
C LYS A 53 0.42 -11.61 -15.88
N ILE A 54 -0.86 -11.47 -16.22
CA ILE A 54 -1.68 -10.29 -15.89
C ILE A 54 -3.08 -10.71 -15.40
N HIS A 55 -3.18 -11.90 -14.83
CA HIS A 55 -4.43 -12.44 -14.32
C HIS A 55 -4.59 -12.13 -12.82
N SER A 56 -5.80 -11.76 -12.41
CA SER A 56 -6.12 -11.36 -11.02
C SER A 56 -5.85 -12.45 -9.97
N THR A 57 -5.79 -13.71 -10.39
CA THR A 57 -5.59 -14.89 -9.53
C THR A 57 -4.11 -15.22 -9.29
N THR A 58 -3.21 -14.67 -10.09
CA THR A 58 -1.76 -14.93 -10.01
C THR A 58 -0.95 -13.68 -9.71
N TRP A 59 -1.50 -12.50 -9.97
CA TRP A 59 -0.83 -11.22 -9.74
C TRP A 59 -0.67 -10.91 -8.25
N GLU A 60 0.51 -10.43 -7.89
CA GLU A 60 0.81 -9.91 -6.56
C GLU A 60 1.53 -8.57 -6.72
N TRP A 61 0.84 -7.51 -6.30
CA TRP A 61 1.25 -6.12 -6.47
C TRP A 61 2.23 -5.60 -5.39
N ASP A 62 2.93 -4.50 -5.70
CA ASP A 62 3.89 -3.79 -4.84
C ASP A 62 3.17 -2.91 -3.80
N MET A 63 2.44 -3.55 -2.89
CA MET A 63 1.73 -2.90 -1.77
C MET A 63 1.80 -3.73 -0.49
N ALA A 64 1.62 -3.12 0.68
CA ALA A 64 1.68 -3.85 1.96
C ALA A 64 0.59 -4.93 2.12
N SER A 65 -0.60 -4.72 1.55
CA SER A 65 -1.70 -5.70 1.61
C SER A 65 -1.54 -6.83 0.58
N PRO A 66 -1.69 -8.12 0.97
CA PRO A 66 -1.78 -9.25 0.03
C PRO A 66 -2.96 -9.09 -0.94
N ALA A 67 -2.75 -9.43 -2.22
CA ALA A 67 -3.77 -9.33 -3.26
C ALA A 67 -5.11 -10.00 -2.89
N GLU A 68 -5.08 -11.20 -2.31
CA GLU A 68 -6.31 -11.89 -1.89
C GLU A 68 -7.10 -11.14 -0.81
N GLN A 69 -6.41 -10.53 0.15
CA GLN A 69 -7.09 -9.76 1.21
C GLN A 69 -7.69 -8.48 0.64
N TRP A 70 -6.94 -7.79 -0.22
CA TRP A 70 -7.42 -6.60 -0.90
C TRP A 70 -8.60 -6.89 -1.83
N LYS A 71 -8.60 -8.00 -2.59
CA LYS A 71 -9.75 -8.38 -3.42
C LYS A 71 -11.01 -8.65 -2.59
N HIS A 72 -10.86 -9.23 -1.40
CA HIS A 72 -11.99 -9.43 -0.50
C HIS A 72 -12.51 -8.11 0.06
N SER A 73 -11.65 -7.29 0.68
CA SER A 73 -12.07 -6.02 1.27
C SER A 73 -12.56 -5.01 0.22
N HIS A 74 -11.88 -4.93 -0.91
CA HIS A 74 -12.16 -3.92 -1.93
C HIS A 74 -13.19 -4.39 -2.95
N ASN A 75 -13.01 -5.55 -3.60
CA ASN A 75 -13.92 -5.97 -4.67
C ASN A 75 -15.21 -6.57 -4.10
N GLU A 76 -15.10 -7.45 -3.09
CA GLU A 76 -16.27 -8.11 -2.53
C GLU A 76 -17.01 -7.21 -1.54
N LEU A 77 -16.33 -6.60 -0.57
CA LEU A 77 -17.02 -5.76 0.42
C LEU A 77 -17.31 -4.36 -0.13
N HIS A 78 -16.27 -3.59 -0.46
CA HIS A 78 -16.42 -2.18 -0.79
C HIS A 78 -17.17 -1.93 -2.11
N HIS A 79 -16.87 -2.64 -3.21
CA HIS A 79 -17.59 -2.44 -4.49
C HIS A 79 -18.99 -3.04 -4.55
N THR A 80 -19.28 -4.09 -3.76
CA THR A 80 -20.63 -4.69 -3.74
C THR A 80 -21.55 -4.00 -2.74
N TYR A 81 -21.01 -3.55 -1.61
CA TYR A 81 -21.76 -2.96 -0.50
C TYR A 81 -21.34 -1.51 -0.22
N THR A 82 -20.95 -0.77 -1.26
CA THR A 82 -20.51 0.63 -1.14
C THR A 82 -21.52 1.43 -0.34
N ASN A 83 -21.05 2.17 0.65
CA ASN A 83 -21.89 3.00 1.53
C ASN A 83 -22.94 2.23 2.35
N VAL A 84 -22.78 0.92 2.54
CA VAL A 84 -23.66 0.13 3.42
C VAL A 84 -23.03 0.00 4.80
N ILE A 85 -23.66 0.63 5.80
CA ILE A 85 -23.22 0.62 7.20
C ILE A 85 -23.05 -0.81 7.71
N GLY A 86 -21.90 -1.09 8.31
CA GLY A 86 -21.56 -2.40 8.86
C GLY A 86 -21.12 -3.44 7.81
N LYS A 87 -21.02 -3.04 6.54
CA LYS A 87 -20.44 -3.83 5.45
C LYS A 87 -19.22 -3.14 4.84
N ASP A 88 -19.39 -1.88 4.45
CA ASP A 88 -18.31 -1.02 3.98
C ASP A 88 -17.72 -0.26 5.17
N ASN A 89 -16.43 -0.49 5.44
CA ASN A 89 -15.76 0.12 6.56
C ASN A 89 -15.33 1.57 6.28
N ASP A 90 -15.53 2.07 5.06
CA ASP A 90 -15.23 3.46 4.70
C ASP A 90 -16.16 4.45 5.41
N LEU A 91 -17.42 4.07 5.65
CA LEU A 91 -18.38 4.82 6.48
C LEU A 91 -18.31 4.43 7.97
N GLY A 92 -17.28 3.69 8.39
CA GLY A 92 -17.23 3.00 9.68
C GLY A 92 -16.02 3.37 10.55
N TYR A 93 -15.28 2.35 10.99
CA TYR A 93 -14.16 2.41 11.95
C TYR A 93 -12.89 3.05 11.36
N GLY A 94 -13.06 4.19 10.69
CA GLY A 94 -11.98 4.97 10.09
C GLY A 94 -11.30 5.92 11.08
N ILE A 95 -10.16 6.47 10.66
CA ILE A 95 -9.42 7.52 11.37
C ILE A 95 -10.03 8.92 11.16
N MET A 96 -11.10 9.01 10.36
CA MET A 96 -11.80 10.24 10.02
C MET A 96 -13.30 10.04 10.13
N ARG A 97 -13.99 11.10 10.54
CA ARG A 97 -15.44 11.25 10.38
C ARG A 97 -15.73 11.75 8.97
N VAL A 98 -16.44 10.95 8.19
CA VAL A 98 -16.80 11.22 6.78
C VAL A 98 -18.32 11.30 6.57
N ASP A 99 -19.11 10.87 7.55
CA ASP A 99 -20.57 10.86 7.49
C ASP A 99 -21.19 11.72 8.62
N GLU A 100 -22.40 12.25 8.39
CA GLU A 100 -23.09 13.09 9.37
C GLU A 100 -23.67 12.30 10.56
N ASP A 101 -24.05 11.04 10.33
CA ASP A 101 -24.60 10.14 11.33
C ASP A 101 -23.53 9.55 12.27
N GLN A 102 -22.25 9.68 11.91
CA GLN A 102 -21.13 9.33 12.78
C GLN A 102 -21.04 10.29 13.98
N PRO A 103 -21.06 9.79 15.25
CA PRO A 103 -20.93 10.65 16.42
C PRO A 103 -19.62 11.44 16.40
N TRP A 104 -19.70 12.74 16.65
CA TRP A 104 -18.50 13.56 16.74
C TRP A 104 -17.70 13.24 18.02
N GLN A 105 -16.37 13.28 17.93
CA GLN A 105 -15.43 13.06 19.03
C GLN A 105 -14.27 14.08 18.93
N PRO A 106 -13.66 14.53 20.04
CA PRO A 106 -12.52 15.47 20.02
C PRO A 106 -11.33 15.02 19.17
N PHE A 107 -11.13 13.70 19.01
CA PHE A 107 -10.12 13.13 18.11
C PHE A 107 -10.24 13.65 16.67
N HIS A 108 -11.45 13.97 16.21
CA HIS A 108 -11.72 14.46 14.86
C HIS A 108 -11.16 15.86 14.59
N LEU A 109 -10.79 16.63 15.62
CA LEU A 109 -10.08 17.90 15.43
C LEU A 109 -8.73 17.70 14.73
N GLY A 110 -8.11 16.53 14.89
CA GLY A 110 -6.85 16.17 14.24
C GLY A 110 -6.99 15.60 12.83
N GLN A 111 -8.20 15.49 12.27
CA GLN A 111 -8.43 14.85 10.97
C GLN A 111 -7.51 15.32 9.84
N PRO A 112 -7.22 16.62 9.65
CA PRO A 112 -6.27 17.05 8.62
C PRO A 112 -4.87 16.44 8.81
N LEU A 113 -4.40 16.34 10.06
CA LEU A 113 -3.12 15.71 10.37
C LEU A 113 -3.17 14.20 10.17
N TRP A 114 -4.22 13.53 10.65
CA TRP A 114 -4.38 12.08 10.49
C TRP A 114 -4.50 11.70 9.02
N SER A 115 -5.20 12.50 8.22
CA SER A 115 -5.31 12.36 6.77
C SER A 115 -3.93 12.46 6.11
N PHE A 116 -3.13 13.48 6.45
CA PHE A 116 -1.77 13.63 5.92
C PHE A 116 -0.84 12.48 6.30
N ILE A 117 -0.88 12.01 7.55
CA ILE A 117 -0.09 10.86 8.00
C ILE A 117 -0.53 9.60 7.24
N ASN A 118 -1.84 9.38 7.11
CA ASN A 118 -2.37 8.27 6.34
C ASN A 118 -1.93 8.33 4.87
N ALA A 119 -1.95 9.51 4.25
CA ALA A 119 -1.48 9.70 2.88
C ALA A 119 0.01 9.32 2.72
N CYS A 120 0.87 9.66 3.70
CA CYS A 120 2.28 9.30 3.67
C CYS A 120 2.52 7.78 3.81
N PHE A 121 1.65 7.08 4.54
CA PHE A 121 1.79 5.65 4.89
C PHE A 121 0.64 4.80 4.33
N PHE A 122 0.03 5.25 3.24
CA PHE A 122 -1.28 4.78 2.78
C PHE A 122 -1.37 3.27 2.58
N GLU A 123 -0.32 2.65 2.04
CA GLU A 123 -0.28 1.19 1.88
C GLU A 123 -0.51 0.41 3.18
N TYR A 124 0.01 0.92 4.31
CA TYR A 124 -0.12 0.29 5.61
C TYR A 124 -1.51 0.57 6.20
N GLY A 125 -2.09 1.74 5.88
CA GLY A 125 -3.49 2.05 6.16
C GLY A 125 -4.41 1.03 5.49
N ILE A 126 -4.21 0.76 4.19
CA ILE A 126 -4.96 -0.28 3.46
C ILE A 126 -4.73 -1.67 4.05
N ALA A 127 -3.48 -2.03 4.38
CA ALA A 127 -3.23 -3.33 5.02
C ALA A 127 -3.92 -3.47 6.40
N ALA A 128 -4.00 -2.39 7.18
CA ALA A 128 -4.73 -2.37 8.43
C ALA A 128 -6.26 -2.42 8.23
N TYR A 129 -6.75 -1.76 7.18
CA TYR A 129 -8.15 -1.78 6.76
C TYR A 129 -8.59 -3.19 6.32
N ASP A 130 -7.82 -3.84 5.45
CA ASP A 130 -8.10 -5.20 4.94
C ASP A 130 -8.07 -6.27 6.04
N LEU A 131 -7.32 -6.00 7.12
CA LEU A 131 -7.30 -6.82 8.33
C LEU A 131 -8.46 -6.50 9.30
N GLU A 132 -9.27 -5.49 9.02
CA GLU A 132 -10.28 -4.94 9.92
C GLU A 132 -9.71 -4.62 11.30
N LEU A 133 -8.46 -4.15 11.35
CA LEU A 133 -7.65 -4.12 12.56
C LEU A 133 -8.33 -3.33 13.69
N GLY A 134 -8.98 -2.20 13.36
CA GLY A 134 -9.74 -1.40 14.32
C GLY A 134 -10.89 -2.17 14.97
N ALA A 135 -11.69 -2.89 14.17
CA ALA A 135 -12.82 -3.68 14.66
C ALA A 135 -12.36 -4.86 15.51
N VAL A 136 -11.31 -5.58 15.08
CA VAL A 136 -10.75 -6.72 15.82
C VAL A 136 -10.20 -6.28 17.18
N ILE A 137 -9.51 -5.14 17.24
CA ILE A 137 -9.00 -4.58 18.50
C ILE A 137 -10.16 -4.17 19.41
N ALA A 138 -11.14 -3.42 18.89
CA ALA A 138 -12.29 -2.97 19.67
C ALA A 138 -13.08 -4.14 20.26
N LYS A 139 -13.24 -5.23 19.49
CA LYS A 139 -13.92 -6.46 19.92
C LYS A 139 -13.04 -7.41 20.74
N LYS A 140 -11.76 -7.08 20.96
CA LYS A 140 -10.77 -7.93 21.65
C LYS A 140 -10.58 -9.31 21.01
N GLN A 141 -10.65 -9.39 19.68
CA GLN A 141 -10.61 -10.62 18.89
C GLN A 141 -9.21 -10.92 18.31
N THR A 142 -8.15 -10.25 18.77
CA THR A 142 -6.79 -10.42 18.25
C THR A 142 -6.20 -11.83 18.44
N GLY A 143 -6.80 -12.64 19.33
CA GLY A 143 -6.44 -14.04 19.55
C GLY A 143 -6.99 -15.01 18.50
N ASP A 144 -7.93 -14.57 17.65
CA ASP A 144 -8.59 -15.40 16.66
C ASP A 144 -7.59 -16.05 15.68
N PRO A 145 -7.63 -17.39 15.47
CA PRO A 145 -6.68 -18.08 14.60
C PRO A 145 -6.68 -17.59 13.15
N GLU A 146 -7.84 -17.22 12.61
CA GLU A 146 -7.99 -16.75 11.24
C GLU A 146 -7.38 -15.35 11.09
N PHE A 147 -7.70 -14.43 12.01
CA PHE A 147 -7.07 -13.12 12.07
C PHE A 147 -5.54 -13.23 12.16
N ARG A 148 -5.02 -14.11 13.03
CA ARG A 148 -3.56 -14.32 13.16
C ARG A 148 -2.94 -14.86 11.88
N ALA A 149 -3.65 -15.72 11.14
CA ALA A 149 -3.18 -16.22 9.85
C ALA A 149 -3.14 -15.09 8.79
N ARG A 150 -4.21 -14.28 8.69
CA ARG A 150 -4.25 -13.10 7.80
C ARG A 150 -3.17 -12.09 8.14
N GLY A 151 -3.00 -11.76 9.43
CA GLY A 151 -1.95 -10.87 9.92
C GLY A 151 -0.55 -11.39 9.62
N LYS A 152 -0.30 -12.69 9.76
CA LYS A 152 0.99 -13.31 9.38
C LYS A 152 1.26 -13.20 7.88
N ALA A 153 0.23 -13.30 7.03
CA ALA A 153 0.38 -13.12 5.59
C ALA A 153 0.78 -11.67 5.24
N VAL A 154 0.11 -10.67 5.84
CA VAL A 154 0.45 -9.25 5.72
C VAL A 154 1.89 -8.99 6.18
N LEU A 155 2.24 -9.44 7.39
CA LEU A 155 3.60 -9.26 7.94
C LEU A 155 4.68 -9.94 7.07
N ARG A 156 4.39 -11.11 6.50
CA ARG A 156 5.31 -11.78 5.57
C ARG A 156 5.49 -10.94 4.31
N LYS A 157 4.42 -10.34 3.78
CA LYS A 157 4.49 -9.48 2.60
C LYS A 157 5.28 -8.21 2.88
N ILE A 158 4.93 -7.49 3.95
CA ILE A 158 5.66 -6.31 4.43
C ILE A 158 7.14 -6.65 4.63
N GLY A 159 7.45 -7.77 5.29
CA GLY A 159 8.82 -8.21 5.53
C GLY A 159 9.62 -8.41 4.23
N LYS A 160 9.02 -9.00 3.19
CA LYS A 160 9.66 -9.12 1.88
C LYS A 160 9.91 -7.75 1.23
N GLN A 161 8.94 -6.84 1.31
CA GLN A 161 9.06 -5.51 0.73
C GLN A 161 10.11 -4.66 1.45
N VAL A 162 10.12 -4.72 2.79
CA VAL A 162 11.12 -4.03 3.62
C VAL A 162 12.51 -4.59 3.36
N LEU A 163 12.65 -5.91 3.27
CA LEU A 163 13.93 -6.56 2.94
C LEU A 163 14.42 -6.09 1.56
N LYS A 164 13.54 -6.04 0.55
CA LYS A 164 13.87 -5.56 -0.79
C LYS A 164 14.33 -4.10 -0.77
N ASP A 165 13.46 -3.19 -0.31
CA ASP A 165 13.64 -1.75 -0.49
C ASP A 165 14.58 -1.12 0.54
N TYR A 166 14.65 -1.63 1.77
CA TYR A 166 15.41 -0.98 2.85
C TYR A 166 16.65 -1.75 3.29
N VAL A 167 16.86 -2.97 2.79
CA VAL A 167 18.06 -3.77 3.11
C VAL A 167 18.83 -4.12 1.85
N VAL A 168 18.24 -4.88 0.93
CA VAL A 168 18.95 -5.41 -0.24
C VAL A 168 19.44 -4.29 -1.15
N HIS A 169 18.58 -3.38 -1.59
CA HIS A 169 19.00 -2.32 -2.53
C HIS A 169 19.99 -1.31 -1.92
N PRO A 170 19.81 -0.84 -0.67
CA PRO A 170 20.82 -0.05 0.00
C PRO A 170 22.18 -0.77 0.11
N LEU A 171 22.20 -2.03 0.53
CA LEU A 171 23.45 -2.81 0.65
C LEU A 171 24.15 -3.00 -0.70
N LEU A 172 23.39 -3.27 -1.77
CA LEU A 172 23.93 -3.38 -3.12
C LEU A 172 24.57 -2.08 -3.62
N SER A 173 24.20 -0.94 -3.05
CA SER A 173 24.73 0.38 -3.42
C SER A 173 26.00 0.76 -2.65
N GLY A 174 26.48 -0.12 -1.76
CA GLY A 174 27.77 0.00 -1.07
C GLY A 174 27.92 1.35 -0.35
N PRO A 175 28.91 2.19 -0.71
CA PRO A 175 29.10 3.51 -0.09
C PRO A 175 27.86 4.43 -0.19
N ASN A 176 26.99 4.19 -1.18
CA ASN A 176 25.78 4.99 -1.41
C ASN A 176 24.54 4.42 -0.68
N ALA A 177 24.72 3.49 0.28
CA ALA A 177 23.61 2.82 0.96
C ALA A 177 22.62 3.80 1.61
N ALA A 178 23.09 4.81 2.32
CA ALA A 178 22.23 5.81 2.96
C ALA A 178 21.43 6.62 1.93
N ALA A 179 22.07 7.06 0.85
CA ALA A 179 21.42 7.81 -0.22
C ALA A 179 20.38 6.94 -0.98
N THR A 180 20.67 5.66 -1.17
CA THR A 180 19.72 4.71 -1.79
C THR A 180 18.53 4.43 -0.88
N LEU A 181 18.75 4.33 0.43
CA LEU A 181 17.69 4.16 1.42
C LEU A 181 16.72 5.35 1.38
N THR A 182 17.24 6.59 1.35
CA THR A 182 16.39 7.78 1.25
C THR A 182 15.65 7.84 -0.08
N ALA A 183 16.28 7.47 -1.19
CA ALA A 183 15.62 7.37 -2.51
C ALA A 183 14.44 6.38 -2.50
N ASN A 184 14.65 5.18 -1.95
CA ASN A 184 13.62 4.14 -1.86
C ASN A 184 12.47 4.58 -0.93
N PHE A 185 12.78 5.22 0.20
CA PHE A 185 11.78 5.78 1.09
C PHE A 185 10.96 6.87 0.39
N THR A 186 11.61 7.83 -0.26
CA THR A 186 10.94 8.90 -1.01
C THR A 186 10.04 8.32 -2.10
N ALA A 187 10.50 7.32 -2.87
CA ALA A 187 9.69 6.71 -3.92
C ALA A 187 8.44 6.00 -3.36
N ASN A 188 8.55 5.34 -2.19
CA ASN A 188 7.39 4.74 -1.53
C ASN A 188 6.40 5.80 -1.01
N VAL A 189 6.90 6.90 -0.43
CA VAL A 189 6.05 8.03 0.00
C VAL A 189 5.34 8.68 -1.19
N VAL A 190 6.05 8.94 -2.29
CA VAL A 190 5.45 9.51 -3.51
C VAL A 190 4.34 8.61 -4.04
N ARG A 191 4.56 7.30 -4.10
CA ARG A 191 3.51 6.35 -4.48
C ARG A 191 2.34 6.37 -3.49
N ASN A 192 2.57 6.38 -2.17
CA ASN A 192 1.49 6.43 -1.19
C ASN A 192 0.64 7.70 -1.34
N LEU A 193 1.28 8.86 -1.51
CA LEU A 193 0.58 10.13 -1.77
C LEU A 193 -0.23 10.07 -3.05
N TRP A 194 0.34 9.53 -4.13
CA TRP A 194 -0.38 9.36 -5.39
C TRP A 194 -1.60 8.46 -5.22
N SER A 195 -1.41 7.25 -4.71
CA SER A 195 -2.50 6.28 -4.53
C SER A 195 -3.60 6.85 -3.65
N ASN A 196 -3.27 7.49 -2.53
CA ASN A 196 -4.26 8.15 -1.67
C ASN A 196 -4.99 9.33 -2.33
N SER A 197 -4.42 9.96 -3.35
CA SER A 197 -5.03 11.12 -4.00
C SER A 197 -6.01 10.73 -5.11
N VAL A 198 -5.87 9.53 -5.68
CA VAL A 198 -6.64 9.08 -6.85
C VAL A 198 -7.69 8.03 -6.52
N ILE A 199 -7.70 7.51 -5.29
CA ILE A 199 -8.73 6.62 -4.74
C ILE A 199 -9.26 7.20 -3.43
#